data_AF-A0A655JNF4-F1
#
_entry.id   AF-A0A655JNF4-F1
#
_cell.length_a   1.000
_cell.length_b   1.000
_cell.length_c   1.000
_cell.angle_alpha   90.00
_cell.angle_beta   90.00
_cell.angle_gamma   90.00
#
_symmetry.space_group_name_H-M   'P 1'
#
loop_
_entity.id
_entity.type
_entity.pdbx_description
1 polymer ?
#
loop_
_entity_poly.entity_id
_entity_poly.type
_entity_poly.pdbx_seq_one_letter_code
_entity_poly.pdbx_strand_id
1 'polypeptide(L)'
;MAGSSLFAKLHDSAARKSGQRRGGGAIRAQLDALDAAERPGHLASAIADEIRAVLRSGDPIDHHRPLETLGLDSLMGLELRNRLEASLGITLPVALVWAYPTISDLATALCERMDYATPAAAQEISDTEPELSDEEMDLLADLVDASELEAATRGES
;
A
#
# COMPACT_ATOMS: atom_id res chain seq x y z
N MET A 1 -38.04 -16.73 -30.94
CA MET A 1 -37.47 -16.33 -29.63
C MET A 1 -35.95 -16.35 -29.73
N ALA A 2 -35.31 -15.19 -29.89
CA ALA A 2 -33.85 -15.07 -29.88
C ALA A 2 -33.43 -14.59 -28.49
N GLY A 3 -33.17 -15.54 -27.60
CA GLY A 3 -32.69 -15.28 -26.24
C GLY A 3 -31.17 -15.32 -26.18
N SER A 4 -30.58 -14.16 -25.86
CA SER A 4 -29.40 -13.99 -25.00
C SER A 4 -28.19 -14.91 -25.21
N SER A 5 -27.27 -14.52 -26.10
CA SER A 5 -25.87 -15.01 -26.09
C SER A 5 -24.85 -13.93 -25.74
N LEU A 6 -25.27 -12.90 -25.00
CA LEU A 6 -24.33 -11.90 -24.45
C LEU A 6 -23.58 -12.45 -23.22
N PHE A 7 -24.17 -13.38 -22.49
CA PHE A 7 -23.55 -13.97 -21.29
C PHE A 7 -22.51 -15.06 -21.58
N ALA A 8 -22.61 -15.76 -22.72
CA ALA A 8 -21.62 -16.78 -23.10
C ALA A 8 -20.25 -16.19 -23.45
N LYS A 9 -20.17 -14.90 -23.80
CA LYS A 9 -18.92 -14.23 -24.20
C LYS A 9 -18.15 -13.56 -23.06
N LEU A 10 -18.69 -13.54 -21.84
CA LEU A 10 -18.03 -12.94 -20.68
C LEU A 10 -17.09 -13.88 -19.91
N HIS A 11 -17.24 -15.20 -20.07
CA HIS A 11 -16.33 -16.15 -19.41
C HIS A 11 -15.00 -16.36 -20.17
N ASP A 12 -14.93 -16.05 -21.47
CA ASP A 12 -13.70 -16.22 -22.26
C ASP A 12 -12.72 -15.04 -22.09
N SER A 13 -13.23 -13.84 -21.77
CA SER A 13 -12.38 -12.67 -21.49
C SER A 13 -11.75 -12.72 -20.09
N ALA A 14 -12.33 -13.48 -19.16
CA ALA A 14 -11.73 -13.72 -17.84
C ALA A 14 -10.56 -14.71 -17.90
N ALA A 15 -10.57 -15.63 -18.88
CA ALA A 15 -9.55 -16.69 -18.98
C ALA A 15 -8.20 -16.19 -19.51
N ARG A 16 -8.16 -15.12 -20.34
CA ARG A 16 -6.88 -14.53 -20.80
C ARG A 16 -6.16 -13.67 -19.75
N LYS A 17 -6.82 -13.25 -18.67
CA LYS A 17 -6.20 -12.45 -17.59
C LYS A 17 -5.49 -13.31 -16.54
N SER A 18 -5.40 -14.63 -16.77
CA SER A 18 -4.76 -15.58 -15.84
C SER A 18 -3.28 -15.84 -16.13
N GLY A 19 -2.73 -15.31 -17.23
CA GLY A 19 -1.32 -15.48 -17.62
C GLY A 19 -0.29 -14.71 -16.80
N GLN A 20 -0.71 -13.74 -15.97
CA GLN A 20 0.19 -12.89 -15.17
C GLN A 20 0.20 -13.27 -13.67
N ARG A 21 -0.21 -14.49 -13.29
CA ARG A 21 -0.04 -15.00 -11.90
C ARG A 21 1.35 -15.62 -11.68
N ARG A 22 2.40 -15.04 -12.29
CA ARG A 22 3.79 -15.54 -12.27
C ARG A 22 4.80 -14.56 -11.64
N GLY A 23 4.34 -13.59 -10.86
CA GLY A 23 5.23 -12.61 -10.23
C GLY A 23 5.91 -13.11 -8.95
N GLY A 24 5.17 -13.88 -8.13
CA GLY A 24 5.50 -14.21 -6.73
C GLY A 24 6.91 -14.72 -6.43
N GLY A 25 7.49 -15.45 -7.38
CA GLY A 25 8.85 -15.96 -7.25
C GLY A 25 9.87 -15.26 -8.16
N ALA A 26 9.42 -14.58 -9.22
CA ALA A 26 10.33 -13.99 -10.20
C ALA A 26 11.06 -12.78 -9.62
N ILE A 27 10.35 -11.91 -8.89
CA ILE A 27 10.97 -10.75 -8.24
C ILE A 27 11.88 -11.21 -7.11
N ARG A 28 11.47 -12.17 -6.27
CA ARG A 28 12.34 -12.70 -5.21
C ARG A 28 13.62 -13.31 -5.77
N ALA A 29 13.53 -14.15 -6.80
CA ALA A 29 14.69 -14.74 -7.44
C ALA A 29 15.65 -13.71 -8.04
N GLN A 30 15.12 -12.58 -8.55
CA GLN A 30 15.94 -11.45 -9.01
C GLN A 30 16.63 -10.76 -7.82
N LEU A 31 15.91 -10.49 -6.73
CA LEU A 31 16.48 -9.87 -5.53
C LEU A 31 17.55 -10.76 -4.88
N ASP A 32 17.36 -12.08 -4.88
CA ASP A 32 18.34 -13.06 -4.38
C ASP A 32 19.65 -13.03 -5.18
N ALA A 33 19.58 -12.74 -6.49
CA ALA A 33 20.73 -12.66 -7.39
C ALA A 33 21.45 -11.30 -7.37
N LEU A 34 20.84 -10.28 -6.77
CA LEU A 34 21.39 -8.93 -6.67
C LEU A 34 22.17 -8.74 -5.37
N ASP A 35 23.15 -7.83 -5.42
CA ASP A 35 23.84 -7.36 -4.23
C ASP A 35 22.87 -6.61 -3.31
N ALA A 36 23.11 -6.69 -2.00
CA ALA A 36 22.20 -6.13 -1.01
C ALA A 36 21.96 -4.61 -1.19
N ALA A 37 22.93 -3.89 -1.74
CA ALA A 37 22.81 -2.46 -2.05
C ALA A 37 21.92 -2.16 -3.27
N GLU A 38 21.75 -3.12 -4.18
CA GLU A 38 20.98 -2.95 -5.41
C GLU A 38 19.51 -3.36 -5.26
N ARG A 39 19.22 -4.22 -4.27
CA ARG A 39 17.86 -4.75 -4.00
C ARG A 39 16.80 -3.66 -3.80
N PRO A 40 17.01 -2.60 -3.01
CA PRO A 40 15.98 -1.58 -2.80
C PRO A 40 15.63 -0.84 -4.10
N GLY A 41 16.63 -0.50 -4.93
CA GLY A 41 16.40 0.19 -6.21
C GLY A 41 15.67 -0.68 -7.23
N HIS A 42 16.00 -1.97 -7.28
CA HIS A 42 15.31 -2.93 -8.15
C HIS A 42 13.86 -3.14 -7.70
N LEU A 43 13.64 -3.27 -6.39
CA LEU A 43 12.29 -3.40 -5.82
C LEU A 43 11.47 -2.12 -6.02
N ALA A 44 12.07 -0.94 -5.87
CA ALA A 44 11.40 0.34 -6.13
C ALA A 44 10.91 0.43 -7.59
N SER A 45 11.74 0.00 -8.54
CA SER A 45 11.36 -0.06 -9.96
C SER A 45 10.17 -1.01 -10.19
N ALA A 46 10.18 -2.20 -9.58
CA ALA A 46 9.08 -3.15 -9.66
C ALA A 46 7.79 -2.62 -9.03
N ILE A 47 7.88 -1.90 -7.90
CA ILE A 47 6.72 -1.26 -7.27
C ILE A 47 6.17 -0.15 -8.17
N ALA A 48 7.03 0.67 -8.79
CA ALA A 48 6.63 1.71 -9.72
C ALA A 48 5.85 1.13 -10.91
N ASP A 49 6.29 -0.02 -11.45
CA ASP A 49 5.57 -0.72 -12.52
C ASP A 49 4.18 -1.21 -12.08
N GLU A 50 4.05 -1.71 -10.85
CA GLU A 50 2.74 -2.11 -10.32
C GLU A 50 1.82 -0.89 -10.09
N ILE A 51 2.36 0.22 -9.59
CA ILE A 51 1.60 1.48 -9.44
C ILE A 51 1.12 1.97 -10.81
N ARG A 52 1.99 1.98 -11.82
CA ARG A 52 1.62 2.34 -13.19
C ARG A 52 0.51 1.44 -13.74
N ALA A 53 0.57 0.14 -13.46
CA ALA A 53 -0.46 -0.79 -13.88
C ALA A 53 -1.82 -0.52 -13.22
N VAL A 54 -1.82 -0.13 -11.93
CA VAL A 54 -3.04 0.24 -11.19
C VAL A 54 -3.60 1.57 -11.67
N LEU A 55 -2.74 2.59 -11.82
CA LEU A 55 -3.10 3.91 -12.36
C LEU A 55 -3.46 3.88 -13.85
N ARG A 56 -3.15 2.78 -14.54
CA ARG A 56 -3.29 2.63 -16.00
C ARG A 56 -2.52 3.73 -16.75
N SER A 57 -1.37 4.12 -16.23
CA SER A 57 -0.50 5.14 -16.79
C SER A 57 0.73 4.55 -17.48
N GLY A 58 1.12 5.18 -18.58
CA GLY A 58 2.36 4.91 -19.32
C GLY A 58 3.53 5.80 -18.89
N ASP A 59 3.31 6.71 -17.94
CA ASP A 59 4.31 7.70 -17.56
C ASP A 59 5.30 7.11 -16.53
N PRO A 60 6.60 7.43 -16.65
CA PRO A 60 7.56 7.07 -15.60
C PRO A 60 7.18 7.75 -14.28
N ILE A 61 7.35 7.01 -13.19
CA ILE A 61 7.10 7.51 -11.84
C ILE A 61 8.45 7.74 -11.17
N ASP A 62 8.66 8.95 -10.66
CA ASP A 62 9.81 9.26 -9.81
C ASP A 62 9.66 8.55 -8.46
N HIS A 63 10.67 7.77 -8.08
CA HIS A 63 10.64 6.94 -6.87
C HIS A 63 10.65 7.77 -5.58
N HIS A 64 11.14 9.02 -5.63
CA HIS A 64 11.20 9.95 -4.49
C HIS A 64 10.01 10.90 -4.44
N ARG A 65 9.11 10.85 -5.43
CA ARG A 65 7.90 11.66 -5.42
C ARG A 65 6.91 11.12 -4.39
N PRO A 66 6.22 11.99 -3.63
CA PRO A 66 5.20 11.56 -2.69
C PRO A 66 4.09 10.74 -3.37
N LEU A 67 3.79 9.56 -2.83
CA LEU A 67 2.78 8.63 -3.34
C LEU A 67 1.38 9.27 -3.43
N GLU A 68 1.04 10.13 -2.47
CA GLU A 68 -0.24 10.85 -2.42
C GLU A 68 -0.49 11.70 -3.68
N THR A 69 0.59 12.21 -4.29
CA THR A 69 0.51 13.05 -5.48
C THR A 69 0.33 12.27 -6.78
N LEU A 70 0.33 10.93 -6.72
CA LEU A 70 0.14 10.04 -7.86
C LEU A 70 -1.34 9.78 -8.17
N GLY A 71 -2.25 10.22 -7.31
CA GLY A 71 -3.70 10.02 -7.49
C GLY A 71 -4.17 8.61 -7.16
N LEU A 72 -3.49 7.93 -6.22
CA LEU A 72 -3.94 6.64 -5.68
C LEU A 72 -5.17 6.86 -4.78
N ASP A 73 -6.22 6.08 -5.01
CA ASP A 73 -7.41 6.02 -4.14
C ASP A 73 -7.41 4.76 -3.24
N SER A 74 -8.42 4.64 -2.37
CA SER A 74 -8.52 3.51 -1.44
C SER A 74 -8.65 2.13 -2.11
N LEU A 75 -9.34 2.05 -3.27
CA LEU A 75 -9.51 0.80 -4.00
C LEU A 75 -8.21 0.43 -4.74
N MET A 76 -7.55 1.43 -5.31
CA MET A 76 -6.24 1.30 -5.94
C MET A 76 -5.17 0.86 -4.95
N GLY A 77 -5.18 1.39 -3.71
CA GLY A 77 -4.28 0.96 -2.65
C GLY A 77 -4.46 -0.53 -2.31
N LEU A 78 -5.70 -1.01 -2.25
CA LEU A 78 -6.00 -2.42 -2.03
C LEU A 78 -5.57 -3.30 -3.23
N GLU A 79 -5.80 -2.83 -4.46
CA GLU A 79 -5.34 -3.54 -5.66
C GLU A 79 -3.81 -3.63 -5.68
N LEU A 80 -3.10 -2.53 -5.41
CA LEU A 80 -1.64 -2.49 -5.33
C LEU A 80 -1.13 -3.47 -4.29
N ARG A 81 -1.71 -3.46 -3.08
CA ARG A 81 -1.38 -4.43 -2.02
C ARG A 81 -1.50 -5.86 -2.54
N ASN A 82 -2.64 -6.25 -3.10
CA ASN A 82 -2.86 -7.62 -3.58
C ASN A 82 -1.86 -8.03 -4.66
N ARG A 83 -1.47 -7.09 -5.53
CA ARG A 83 -0.47 -7.32 -6.57
C ARG A 83 0.93 -7.51 -5.99
N LEU A 84 1.31 -6.68 -5.02
CA LEU A 84 2.56 -6.82 -4.29
C LEU A 84 2.62 -8.13 -3.47
N GLU A 85 1.55 -8.51 -2.79
CA GLU A 85 1.47 -9.80 -2.09
C GLU A 85 1.66 -10.96 -3.07
N ALA A 86 0.99 -10.91 -4.23
CA ALA A 86 1.11 -11.92 -5.27
C ALA A 86 2.49 -11.94 -5.95
N SER A 87 3.23 -10.83 -5.94
CA SER A 87 4.52 -10.66 -6.61
C SER A 87 5.72 -10.94 -5.70
N LEU A 88 5.58 -10.71 -4.39
CA LEU A 88 6.61 -10.92 -3.37
C LEU A 88 6.38 -12.18 -2.53
N GLY A 89 5.19 -12.79 -2.61
CA GLY A 89 4.86 -14.00 -1.85
C GLY A 89 4.82 -13.79 -0.33
N ILE A 90 4.51 -12.56 0.12
CA ILE A 90 4.37 -12.19 1.54
C ILE A 90 3.00 -11.57 1.80
N THR A 91 2.59 -11.54 3.07
CA THR A 91 1.39 -10.82 3.50
C THR A 91 1.74 -9.41 3.92
N LEU A 92 0.99 -8.44 3.40
CA LEU A 92 1.19 -7.01 3.63
C LEU A 92 0.03 -6.40 4.43
N PRO A 93 0.28 -5.47 5.36
CA PRO A 93 -0.76 -4.71 6.01
C PRO A 93 -1.60 -3.92 5.00
N VAL A 94 -2.89 -3.73 5.30
CA VAL A 94 -3.77 -2.90 4.44
C VAL A 94 -3.28 -1.47 4.37
N ALA A 95 -2.68 -0.95 5.45
CA ALA A 95 -2.25 0.44 5.57
C ALA A 95 -0.94 0.77 4.83
N LEU A 96 -0.31 -0.20 4.16
CA LEU A 96 1.05 -0.09 3.62
C LEU A 96 1.28 1.13 2.72
N VAL A 97 0.35 1.45 1.83
CA VAL A 97 0.51 2.55 0.86
C VAL A 97 0.50 3.92 1.52
N TRP A 98 -0.10 4.04 2.71
CA TRP A 98 -0.17 5.28 3.48
C TRP A 98 0.88 5.34 4.59
N ALA A 99 1.55 4.23 4.89
CA ALA A 99 2.60 4.17 5.90
C ALA A 99 3.96 4.68 5.39
N TYR A 100 4.13 4.81 4.07
CA TYR A 100 5.39 5.22 3.45
C TYR A 100 5.15 6.36 2.48
N PRO A 101 5.90 7.48 2.57
CA PRO A 101 5.63 8.65 1.75
C PRO A 101 6.08 8.45 0.30
N THR A 102 7.12 7.66 0.04
CA THR A 102 7.67 7.44 -1.31
C THR A 102 7.80 5.97 -1.68
N ILE A 103 8.00 5.69 -2.97
CA ILE A 103 8.25 4.33 -3.48
C ILE A 103 9.57 3.79 -2.93
N SER A 104 10.58 4.65 -2.81
CA SER A 104 11.90 4.28 -2.25
C SER A 104 11.80 3.84 -0.79
N ASP A 105 11.00 4.54 0.03
CA ASP A 105 10.80 4.18 1.44
C ASP A 105 10.05 2.85 1.56
N LEU A 106 9.00 2.69 0.75
CA LEU A 106 8.24 1.45 0.68
C LEU A 106 9.11 0.26 0.26
N ALA A 107 9.98 0.44 -0.75
CA ALA A 107 10.89 -0.60 -1.21
C ALA A 107 11.88 -1.02 -0.11
N THR A 108 12.43 -0.05 0.62
CA THR A 108 13.37 -0.31 1.72
C THR A 108 12.69 -1.12 2.83
N ALA A 109 11.50 -0.71 3.27
CA ALA A 109 10.76 -1.42 4.30
C ALA A 109 10.33 -2.84 3.87
N LEU A 110 10.00 -3.03 2.59
CA LEU A 110 9.70 -4.35 2.05
C LEU A 110 10.94 -5.25 1.97
N CYS A 111 12.11 -4.69 1.65
CA CYS A 111 13.38 -5.41 1.74
C CYS A 111 13.67 -5.85 3.18
N GLU A 112 13.49 -4.99 4.17
CA GLU A 112 13.65 -5.35 5.60
C GLU A 112 12.71 -6.48 6.01
N ARG A 113 11.43 -6.39 5.65
CA ARG A 113 10.42 -7.41 5.95
C ARG A 113 10.71 -8.77 5.31
N MET A 114 11.52 -8.81 4.25
CA MET A 114 11.94 -10.02 3.54
C MET A 114 13.36 -10.48 3.91
N ASP A 115 13.96 -9.90 4.95
CA ASP A 115 15.35 -10.17 5.38
C ASP A 115 16.40 -9.86 4.29
N TYR A 116 16.07 -8.95 3.36
CA TYR A 116 16.97 -8.49 2.31
C TYR A 116 17.75 -7.23 2.67
N ALA A 117 17.43 -6.60 3.79
CA ALA A 117 18.10 -5.38 4.22
C ALA A 117 19.54 -5.63 4.69
N THR A 118 20.40 -4.66 4.38
CA THR A 118 21.69 -4.51 5.07
C THR A 118 21.42 -3.74 6.37
N PRO A 119 22.13 -4.00 7.50
CA PRO A 119 21.91 -3.30 8.77
C PRO A 119 22.08 -1.77 8.76
N ALA A 120 22.27 -1.14 7.60
CA ALA A 120 22.63 0.26 7.45
C ALA A 120 21.44 1.23 7.28
N ALA A 121 20.20 0.75 7.09
CA ALA A 121 19.03 1.62 6.81
C ALA A 121 18.01 1.73 7.96
N ALA A 122 18.20 1.02 9.07
CA ALA A 122 17.25 0.95 10.19
C ALA A 122 17.22 2.21 11.09
N GLN A 123 17.57 3.40 10.58
CA GLN A 123 17.61 4.65 11.35
C GLN A 123 16.83 5.77 10.65
N GLU A 124 15.56 5.59 10.32
CA GLU A 124 14.68 6.75 10.01
C GLU A 124 13.17 6.49 10.09
N ILE A 125 12.73 5.35 10.65
CA ILE A 125 11.33 5.20 11.10
C ILE A 125 11.31 5.53 12.59
N SER A 126 11.60 6.79 12.92
CA SER A 126 11.31 7.32 14.24
C SER A 126 9.80 7.50 14.33
N ASP A 127 9.23 6.98 15.41
CA ASP A 127 7.87 7.19 15.85
C ASP A 127 7.27 8.51 15.36
N THR A 128 6.36 8.45 14.40
CA THR A 128 5.30 9.46 14.34
C THR A 128 4.18 8.94 15.24
N GLU A 129 4.45 8.92 16.55
CA GLU A 129 3.39 9.32 17.47
C GLU A 129 2.97 10.71 17.00
N PRO A 130 1.68 10.96 16.72
CA PRO A 130 1.25 12.32 16.57
C PRO A 130 1.55 13.00 17.91
N GLU A 131 2.59 13.83 17.95
CA GLU A 131 2.72 14.86 18.97
C GLU A 131 1.48 15.74 18.80
N LEU A 132 0.39 15.34 19.47
CA LEU A 132 -0.75 16.20 19.70
C LEU A 132 -0.18 17.46 20.33
N SER A 133 -0.25 18.58 19.62
CA SER A 133 0.17 19.85 20.19
C SER A 133 -0.60 20.09 21.49
N ASP A 134 -0.02 20.82 22.45
CA ASP A 134 -0.71 21.16 23.71
C ASP A 134 -2.10 21.79 23.44
N GLU A 135 -2.24 22.49 22.30
CA GLU A 135 -3.49 23.08 21.82
C GLU A 135 -4.54 22.04 21.37
N GLU A 136 -4.11 20.92 20.79
CA GLU A 136 -4.99 19.80 20.39
C GLU A 136 -5.42 18.94 21.60
N MET A 137 -4.56 18.83 22.63
CA MET A 137 -4.90 18.16 23.89
C MET A 137 -6.01 18.90 24.65
N ASP A 138 -5.94 20.24 24.72
CA ASP A 138 -6.98 21.08 25.33
C ASP A 138 -8.32 20.96 24.57
N LEU A 139 -8.28 20.93 23.23
CA LEU A 139 -9.48 20.79 22.39
C LEU A 139 -10.17 19.43 22.54
N LEU A 140 -9.40 18.36 22.81
CA LEU A 140 -9.92 17.02 23.10
C LEU A 140 -10.55 16.95 24.50
N ALA A 141 -9.97 17.61 25.50
CA ALA A 141 -10.52 17.67 26.85
C ALA A 141 -11.91 18.32 26.87
N ASP A 142 -12.07 19.44 26.17
CA ASP A 142 -13.37 20.14 26.04
C ASP A 142 -14.46 19.27 25.38
N LEU A 143 -14.08 18.39 24.46
CA LEU A 143 -15.03 17.51 23.76
C LEU A 143 -15.48 16.32 24.63
N VAL A 144 -14.61 15.83 25.51
CA VAL A 144 -14.95 14.75 26.47
C VAL A 144 -15.90 15.27 27.54
N ASP A 145 -15.66 16.46 28.07
CA ASP A 145 -16.54 17.11 29.05
C ASP A 145 -17.93 17.43 28.45
N ALA A 146 -17.99 17.83 27.17
CA ALA A 146 -19.26 18.03 26.47
C ALA A 146 -20.04 16.71 26.25
N SER A 147 -19.35 15.56 26.15
CA SER A 147 -19.98 14.26 25.96
C SER A 147 -20.52 13.64 27.25
N GLU A 148 -19.98 13.98 28.43
CA GLU A 148 -20.49 13.46 29.71
C GLU A 148 -21.83 14.09 30.12
N LEU A 149 -22.17 15.26 29.57
CA LEU A 149 -23.40 15.99 29.88
C LEU A 149 -24.66 15.47 29.15
N GLU A 150 -24.51 14.77 28.02
CA GLU A 150 -25.64 14.20 27.27
C GLU A 150 -26.10 12.83 27.82
N ALA A 151 -25.28 12.14 28.62
CA ALA A 151 -25.66 10.85 29.21
C ALA A 151 -26.58 10.98 30.44
N ALA A 152 -26.62 12.15 31.09
CA ALA A 152 -27.33 12.34 32.36
C ALA A 152 -28.82 12.69 32.24
N THR A 153 -29.36 12.92 31.02
CA THR A 153 -30.77 13.33 30.85
C THR A 153 -31.71 12.24 30.32
N ARG A 154 -31.21 11.04 30.02
CA ARG A 154 -32.08 9.87 29.73
C ARG A 154 -32.16 8.95 30.94
N GLY A 155 -32.78 9.44 32.01
CA GLY A 155 -32.98 8.57 33.16
C GLY A 155 -33.61 9.18 34.40
N GLU A 156 -34.57 10.11 34.33
CA GLU A 156 -35.52 10.26 35.44
C GLU A 156 -36.94 10.58 34.94
N SER A 157 -37.82 9.61 35.23
CA SER A 157 -39.27 9.65 35.49
C SER A 157 -40.26 10.02 34.39
#